data_AF-A0A2E0S5E0-F1
#
_entry.id   AF-A0A2E0S5E0-F1
#
_cell.length_a   1.000
_cell.length_b   1.000
_cell.length_c   1.000
_cell.angle_alpha   90.00
_cell.angle_beta   90.00
_cell.angle_gamma   90.00
#
_symmetry.space_group_name_H-M   'P 1'
#
loop_
_entity.id
_entity.type
_entity.pdbx_description
1 polymer ?
#
loop_
_entity_poly.entity_id
_entity_poly.type
_entity_poly.pdbx_seq_one_letter_code
_entity_poly.pdbx_strand_id
1 'polypeptide(L)'
;MTVTSLPDDFVHYEQPRILTVREWARLQTFPDWYVFRGPRTTGGRRRAGTPSKDDWEREVPRYTQIGNAVPVRLAYEIGKHFRKIV
;
A
#
# COMPACT_ATOMS: atom_id res chain seq x y z
N MET A 1 -6.49 5.20 10.37
CA MET A 1 -7.08 4.05 9.67
C MET A 1 -6.00 3.46 8.79
N THR A 2 -5.76 2.15 8.86
CA THR A 2 -4.87 1.43 7.95
C THR A 2 -5.74 0.59 7.02
N VAL A 3 -5.49 0.67 5.71
CA VAL A 3 -6.16 -0.18 4.72
C VAL A 3 -5.31 -1.40 4.44
N THR A 4 -5.93 -2.55 4.21
CA THR A 4 -5.22 -3.81 3.95
C THR A 4 -4.78 -3.91 2.49
N SER A 5 -4.07 -4.99 2.14
CA SER A 5 -3.52 -5.20 0.79
C SER A 5 -4.53 -5.65 -0.26
N LEU A 6 -5.78 -5.94 0.12
CA LEU A 6 -6.84 -6.44 -0.77
C LEU A 6 -7.87 -5.33 -1.01
N PRO A 7 -7.83 -4.65 -2.18
CA PRO A 7 -8.76 -3.56 -2.46
C PRO A 7 -10.17 -4.03 -2.81
N ASP A 8 -10.34 -5.31 -3.15
CA ASP A 8 -11.59 -5.88 -3.60
C ASP A 8 -12.65 -6.03 -2.49
N ASP A 9 -12.22 -5.97 -1.22
CA ASP A 9 -13.10 -5.99 -0.05
C ASP A 9 -13.89 -4.67 0.12
N PHE A 10 -13.59 -3.65 -0.68
CA PHE A 10 -14.15 -2.30 -0.54
C PHE A 10 -14.76 -1.83 -1.86
N VAL A 11 -16.02 -1.43 -1.80
CA VAL A 11 -16.75 -0.85 -2.93
C VAL A 11 -16.77 0.67 -2.78
N HIS A 12 -16.53 1.38 -3.89
CA HIS A 12 -16.67 2.83 -3.92
C HIS A 12 -18.12 3.22 -3.59
N TYR A 13 -18.31 4.20 -2.70
CA TYR A 13 -19.62 4.52 -2.12
C TYR A 13 -20.70 4.88 -3.17
N GLU A 14 -20.30 5.45 -4.32
CA GLU A 14 -21.20 5.92 -5.38
C GLU A 14 -21.02 5.19 -6.72
N GLN A 15 -19.90 4.50 -6.94
CA GLN A 15 -19.55 3.94 -8.25
C GLN A 15 -19.42 2.42 -8.13
N PRO A 16 -19.96 1.62 -9.05
CA PRO A 16 -19.94 0.16 -8.97
C PRO A 16 -18.55 -0.41 -9.34
N ARG A 17 -17.53 -0.05 -8.56
CA ARG A 17 -16.13 -0.44 -8.71
C ARG A 17 -15.43 -0.45 -7.36
N ILE A 18 -14.27 -1.09 -7.31
CA ILE A 18 -13.33 -0.96 -6.18
C ILE A 18 -12.69 0.43 -6.13
N LEU A 19 -12.07 0.75 -5.01
CA LEU A 19 -11.26 1.97 -4.87
C LEU A 19 -10.02 1.93 -5.78
N THR A 20 -9.71 3.05 -6.41
CA THR A 20 -8.49 3.22 -7.21
C THR A 20 -7.24 3.23 -6.33
N VAL A 21 -6.07 2.99 -6.91
CA VAL A 21 -4.77 3.10 -6.22
C VAL A 21 -4.59 4.45 -5.53
N ARG A 22 -5.09 5.55 -6.14
CA ARG A 22 -4.98 6.89 -5.57
C ARG A 22 -5.94 7.10 -4.40
N GLU A 23 -7.18 6.65 -4.52
CA GLU A 23 -8.14 6.67 -3.41
C GLU A 23 -7.60 5.86 -2.22
N TRP A 24 -7.03 4.68 -2.48
CA TRP A 24 -6.37 3.84 -1.47
C TRP A 24 -5.20 4.56 -0.79
N ALA A 25 -4.35 5.24 -1.57
CA ALA A 25 -3.21 5.99 -1.06
C ALA A 25 -3.64 7.16 -0.16
N ARG A 26 -4.72 7.85 -0.52
CA ARG A 26 -5.28 8.95 0.29
C ARG A 26 -5.81 8.47 1.64
N LEU A 27 -6.36 7.25 1.72
CA LEU A 27 -6.76 6.64 3.00
C LEU A 27 -5.54 6.42 3.93
N GLN A 28 -4.37 6.11 3.35
CA GLN A 28 -3.08 6.07 4.07
C GLN A 28 -2.39 7.43 4.17
N THR A 29 -3.09 8.51 3.85
CA THR A 29 -2.61 9.90 3.92
C THR A 29 -1.38 10.20 3.06
N PHE A 30 -1.12 9.40 2.02
CA PHE A 30 -0.07 9.73 1.07
C PHE A 30 -0.39 11.02 0.33
N PRO A 31 0.61 11.88 0.09
CA PRO A 31 0.42 13.04 -0.75
C PRO A 31 0.20 12.62 -2.21
N ASP A 32 -0.62 13.38 -2.94
CA ASP A 32 -1.01 13.06 -4.32
C ASP A 32 0.17 13.05 -5.31
N TRP A 33 1.25 13.77 -5.01
CA TRP A 33 2.48 13.78 -5.81
C TRP A 33 3.28 12.48 -5.69
N TYR A 34 3.03 11.62 -4.69
CA TYR A 34 3.76 10.37 -4.52
C TYR A 34 3.34 9.34 -5.57
N VAL A 35 4.32 8.74 -6.25
CA VAL A 35 4.12 7.80 -7.35
C VAL A 35 4.51 6.38 -6.95
N PHE A 36 3.53 5.47 -6.96
CA PHE A 36 3.75 4.04 -6.76
C PHE A 36 4.10 3.37 -8.10
N ARG A 37 5.18 2.59 -8.13
CA ARG A 37 5.64 1.86 -9.32
C ARG A 37 5.24 0.38 -9.26
N GLY A 38 5.26 -0.28 -10.42
CA GLY A 38 4.88 -1.69 -10.54
C GLY A 38 3.40 -1.93 -10.87
N PRO A 39 2.99 -3.21 -10.96
CA PRO A 39 1.63 -3.62 -11.31
C PRO A 39 0.60 -3.18 -10.27
N ARG A 40 -0.69 -3.09 -10.68
CA ARG A 40 -1.80 -2.74 -9.76
C ARG A 40 -1.94 -3.79 -8.66
N THR A 41 -2.13 -5.03 -9.07
CA THR A 41 -2.28 -6.23 -8.24
C THR A 41 -1.43 -7.34 -8.87
N THR A 42 -0.95 -8.26 -8.04
CA THR A 42 -0.27 -9.48 -8.46
C THR A 42 -0.71 -10.62 -7.56
N GLY A 43 -0.69 -11.84 -8.09
CA GLY A 43 -1.10 -13.04 -7.37
C GLY A 43 -0.22 -14.24 -7.70
N GLY A 44 -0.39 -15.32 -6.93
CA GLY A 44 0.32 -16.58 -7.14
C GLY A 44 1.83 -16.48 -6.95
N ARG A 45 2.57 -17.21 -7.80
CA ARG A 45 4.05 -17.34 -7.70
C ARG A 45 4.78 -16.00 -7.74
N ARG A 46 4.25 -15.00 -8.46
CA ARG A 46 4.88 -13.66 -8.54
C ARG A 46 4.93 -12.93 -7.20
N ARG A 47 4.03 -13.24 -6.26
CA ARG A 47 4.00 -12.62 -4.92
C ARG A 47 4.74 -13.44 -3.86
N ALA A 48 4.74 -14.77 -4.01
CA ALA A 48 5.36 -15.70 -3.05
C ALA A 48 6.84 -15.99 -3.34
N GLY A 49 7.28 -15.85 -4.60
CA GLY A 49 8.50 -16.45 -5.13
C GLY A 49 8.34 -17.96 -5.34
N THR A 50 9.42 -18.64 -5.72
CA THR A 50 9.50 -20.10 -5.78
C THR A 50 10.69 -20.60 -4.95
N PRO A 51 10.53 -20.74 -3.62
CA PRO A 51 11.62 -21.15 -2.72
C PRO A 51 12.26 -22.49 -3.09
N SER A 52 11.49 -23.43 -3.64
CA SER A 52 11.99 -24.74 -4.09
C SER A 52 12.93 -24.68 -5.29
N LYS A 53 13.07 -23.52 -5.94
CA LYS A 53 13.97 -23.28 -7.06
C LYS A 53 15.03 -22.21 -6.74
N ASP A 54 15.21 -21.87 -5.46
CA ASP A 54 16.03 -20.72 -5.00
C ASP A 54 15.65 -19.38 -5.66
N ASP A 55 14.42 -19.27 -6.15
CA ASP A 55 13.87 -18.04 -6.73
C ASP A 55 13.12 -17.26 -5.63
N TRP A 56 13.77 -16.20 -5.16
CA TRP A 56 13.25 -15.31 -4.13
C TRP A 56 12.66 -14.02 -4.70
N GLU A 57 12.50 -13.91 -6.02
CA GLU A 57 11.92 -12.73 -6.64
C GLU A 57 10.44 -12.59 -6.23
N ARG A 58 10.09 -11.42 -5.70
CA ARG A 58 8.73 -11.12 -5.24
C ARG A 58 8.29 -9.75 -5.74
N GLU A 59 7.20 -9.75 -6.49
CA GLU A 59 6.51 -8.53 -6.86
C GLU A 59 5.70 -8.02 -5.67
N VAL A 60 5.91 -6.75 -5.32
CA VAL A 60 5.08 -6.02 -4.36
C VAL A 60 4.21 -5.04 -5.15
N PRO A 61 2.95 -5.38 -5.45
CA PRO A 61 2.09 -4.55 -6.29
C PRO A 61 1.65 -3.29 -5.54
N ARG A 62 1.16 -2.29 -6.26
CA ARG A 62 0.85 -0.96 -5.71
C ARG A 62 -0.12 -0.99 -4.53
N TYR A 63 -1.19 -1.79 -4.59
CA TYR A 63 -2.10 -1.90 -3.45
C TYR A 63 -1.44 -2.54 -2.22
N THR A 64 -0.49 -3.46 -2.40
CA THR A 64 0.29 -4.04 -1.29
C THR A 64 1.31 -3.05 -0.73
N GLN A 65 1.98 -2.25 -1.57
CA GLN A 65 2.87 -1.18 -1.12
C GLN A 65 2.11 -0.19 -0.21
N ILE A 66 0.90 0.21 -0.61
CA ILE A 66 0.06 1.12 0.18
C ILE A 66 -0.47 0.43 1.45
N GLY A 67 -0.96 -0.81 1.33
CA GLY A 67 -1.56 -1.54 2.45
C GLY A 67 -0.57 -1.88 3.56
N ASN A 68 0.68 -2.16 3.21
CA ASN A 68 1.75 -2.44 4.19
C ASN A 68 2.37 -1.18 4.79
N ALA A 69 2.09 0.00 4.23
CA ALA A 69 2.67 1.25 4.72
C ALA A 69 2.02 1.72 6.03
N VAL A 70 2.81 2.39 6.87
CA VAL A 70 2.30 3.22 7.95
C VAL A 70 1.66 4.47 7.34
N PRO A 71 0.48 4.93 7.81
CA PRO A 71 -0.10 6.17 7.33
C PRO A 71 0.90 7.33 7.46
N VAL A 72 1.14 8.06 6.37
CA VAL A 72 2.18 9.11 6.30
C VAL A 72 1.99 10.18 7.39
N ARG A 73 0.75 10.60 7.67
CA ARG A 73 0.45 11.58 8.71
C ARG A 73 0.76 11.07 10.10
N LEU A 74 0.57 9.77 10.37
CA LEU A 74 0.94 9.17 11.65
C LEU A 74 2.47 9.20 11.82
N ALA A 75 3.21 8.76 10.81
CA ALA A 75 4.67 8.80 10.83
C ALA A 75 5.20 10.23 11.01
N TYR A 76 4.58 11.22 10.36
CA TYR A 76 4.94 12.63 10.50
C TYR A 76 4.78 13.17 11.92
N GLU A 77 3.63 12.93 12.57
CA GLU A 77 3.41 13.42 13.94
C GLU A 77 4.32 12.71 14.96
N ILE A 78 4.59 11.41 14.76
CA ILE A 78 5.59 10.69 15.58
C ILE A 78 6.98 11.31 15.40
N GLY A 79 7.39 11.60 14.16
CA GLY A 79 8.67 12.25 13.87
C GLY A 79 8.81 13.63 14.52
N LYS A 80 7.73 14.42 14.52
CA LYS A 80 7.69 15.72 15.23
C LYS A 80 7.84 15.56 16.73
N HIS A 81 7.25 14.52 17.33
CA HIS A 81 7.41 14.25 18.74
C HIS A 81 8.85 13.81 19.06
N PHE A 82 9.41 12.90 18.27
CA PHE A 82 10.77 12.41 18.43
C PHE A 82 11.81 13.53 18.34
N ARG A 83 11.64 14.49 17.42
CA ARG A 83 12.48 15.68 17.30
C ARG A 83 12.50 16.60 18.53
N LYS A 84 11.56 16.45 19.46
CA LYS A 84 11.58 17.21 20.74
C LYS A 84 12.38 16.50 21.83
N ILE A 85 12.62 15.20 21.65
CA ILE A 85 13.29 14.34 22.62
C ILE A 85 14.78 14.23 22.29
N VAL A 86 15.14 14.32 21.01
CA VAL A 86 16.52 14.37 20.49
C VAL A 86 16.91 15.80 20.19
#